data_AF-A0A2Z3R1P9-F1
#
_entry.id   AF-A0A2Z3R1P9-F1
#
_cell.length_a   1.000
_cell.length_b   1.000
_cell.length_c   1.000
_cell.angle_alpha   90.00
_cell.angle_beta   90.00
_cell.angle_gamma   90.00
#
_symmetry.space_group_name_H-M   'P 1'
#
loop_
_entity.id
_entity.type
_entity.pdbx_description
1 polymer ?
#
loop_
_entity_poly.entity_id
_entity_poly.type
_entity_poly.pdbx_seq_one_letter_code
_entity_poly.pdbx_strand_id
1 'polypeptide(L)'
;MKHWYRSRRGSPRSSGRRQRFWRLWKPIEPPYGGLARGLYETLVSKSAWLSTKLGASPKVLAALETYRTAVRRIGKGTGPNAVRHRRDAQKAMWDAQGAVPCWVMSHAKVSETLPAQLGCFDLVIVDEASQSDLWALPSILRGKKILVVGDDRQVSPDGAFISAGRIQELKDRFLGDQPYAAVLTPEKSLYDIASTVFAADKVMLREHFRCVPLIIAYSNRVFYDDFIQPLRIPKASERIDPPLVDIYVKGGSRNAKDVNPQEAEVISDEIQAILDSDRFAERTIGVVSLLGADQAKYIDGVVRQRCDAAELLRRRFKCGDARIFQGGERDIMFLSMVADPTNCKAMSGNMFEQRFNVAASRARDRMYLVRSVQLADLSPADSLRRSLLGHFSKPVGGQDDERQSLIDECESEFEKQVYLELFNRGYRVVPQVKAGAFRIDMVVEGANDTRLAIECDGDAFHGPDRLAGDMSRQRVLERAGWIFWRCFASDWVMRRDEVLQSLLDHLAAMGIEPLGALERAPTVVEHRTRDSTGGNAPRYVGDGGNVEETTGSLQK
;
A
#
# COMPACT_ATOMS: atom_id res chain seq x y z
N MET A 1 35.23 28.15 52.96
CA MET A 1 33.85 27.84 52.52
C MET A 1 33.87 26.41 51.99
N LYS A 2 33.75 25.38 52.86
CA LYS A 2 32.53 24.67 53.31
C LYS A 2 31.81 23.96 52.14
N HIS A 3 31.40 22.68 52.13
CA HIS A 3 31.66 21.44 52.89
C HIS A 3 30.78 20.34 52.21
N TRP A 4 31.31 19.11 52.04
CA TRP A 4 30.65 17.79 52.22
C TRP A 4 29.25 17.39 51.66
N TYR A 5 29.25 16.33 50.83
CA TYR A 5 28.62 14.99 50.99
C TYR A 5 27.23 14.80 51.68
N ARG A 6 26.23 14.29 50.94
CA ARG A 6 25.28 13.14 51.24
C ARG A 6 24.02 13.21 50.34
N SER A 7 23.82 12.29 49.38
CA SER A 7 23.12 10.98 49.49
C SER A 7 21.66 11.04 49.98
N ARG A 8 20.71 10.71 49.08
CA ARG A 8 19.62 9.76 49.37
C ARG A 8 19.30 8.88 48.15
N ARG A 9 19.33 7.57 48.40
CA ARG A 9 19.10 6.44 47.50
C ARG A 9 17.62 6.30 47.11
N GLY A 10 17.36 5.84 45.88
CA GLY A 10 16.09 5.27 45.43
C GLY A 10 16.30 4.09 44.48
N SER A 11 16.26 2.87 45.03
CA SER A 11 16.03 1.53 44.42
C SER A 11 16.82 1.08 43.16
N PRO A 12 17.67 0.04 43.26
CA PRO A 12 18.37 -0.59 42.12
C PRO A 12 17.54 -1.68 41.39
N ARG A 13 16.20 -1.62 41.41
CA ARG A 13 15.36 -2.68 40.78
C ARG A 13 14.99 -2.48 39.30
N SER A 14 15.39 -1.37 38.66
CA SER A 14 14.97 -1.04 37.29
C SER A 14 16.03 -1.31 36.19
N SER A 15 17.32 -1.48 36.54
CA SER A 15 18.39 -1.71 35.56
C SER A 15 18.42 -3.14 35.01
N GLY A 16 18.06 -4.14 35.83
CA GLY A 16 18.05 -5.55 35.42
C GLY A 16 16.91 -5.96 34.47
N ARG A 17 15.81 -5.21 34.41
CA ARG A 17 14.70 -5.48 33.46
C ARG A 17 14.97 -4.91 32.07
N ARG A 18 15.62 -3.74 31.97
CA ARG A 18 16.01 -3.16 30.67
C ARG A 18 17.05 -4.03 29.97
N GLN A 19 18.05 -4.55 30.67
CA GLN A 19 19.08 -5.42 30.07
C GLN A 19 18.57 -6.81 29.67
N ARG A 20 17.52 -7.35 30.31
CA ARG A 20 16.91 -8.63 29.90
C ARG A 20 16.07 -8.50 28.62
N PHE A 21 15.44 -7.35 28.38
CA PHE A 21 14.68 -7.11 27.16
C PHE A 21 15.61 -7.02 25.93
N TRP A 22 16.77 -6.35 26.07
CA TRP A 22 17.78 -6.26 25.00
C TRP A 22 18.46 -7.60 24.67
N ARG A 23 18.62 -8.50 25.65
CA ARG A 23 19.19 -9.85 25.39
C ARG A 23 18.20 -10.83 24.76
N LEU A 24 16.89 -10.57 24.86
CA LEU A 24 15.84 -11.32 24.14
C LEU A 24 15.58 -10.78 22.73
N TRP A 25 16.20 -9.64 22.37
CA TRP A 25 16.05 -8.97 21.09
C TRP A 25 17.31 -9.16 20.22
N LYS A 26 17.84 -10.39 20.19
CA LYS A 26 18.59 -10.86 19.02
C LYS A 26 17.56 -11.45 18.05
N PRO A 27 17.42 -10.93 16.82
CA PRO A 27 16.65 -11.65 15.81
C PRO A 27 17.40 -12.96 15.57
N ILE A 28 16.85 -14.06 16.07
CA ILE A 28 17.16 -15.37 15.50
C ILE A 28 16.37 -15.36 14.19
N GLU A 29 17.07 -15.06 13.10
CA GLU A 29 16.53 -15.19 11.75
C GLU A 29 16.03 -16.63 11.58
N PRO A 30 14.73 -16.85 11.32
CA PRO A 30 14.28 -18.15 10.87
C PRO A 30 14.73 -18.29 9.41
N PRO A 31 15.53 -19.32 9.03
CA PRO A 31 15.99 -19.48 7.66
C PRO A 31 14.90 -19.99 6.69
N TYR A 32 13.63 -20.09 7.11
CA TYR A 32 12.63 -20.84 6.34
C TYR A 32 11.23 -20.23 6.43
N GLY A 33 10.68 -19.84 5.27
CA GLY A 33 9.27 -19.96 4.85
C GLY A 33 8.13 -19.36 5.71
N GLY A 34 7.00 -19.04 5.06
CA GLY A 34 5.81 -18.44 5.69
C GLY A 34 5.22 -19.17 6.91
N LEU A 35 5.52 -20.47 7.09
CA LEU A 35 5.15 -21.26 8.27
C LEU A 35 5.87 -20.80 9.56
N ALA A 36 7.14 -20.38 9.48
CA ALA A 36 7.87 -19.91 10.65
C ALA A 36 7.34 -18.57 11.16
N ARG A 37 6.87 -17.69 10.25
CA ARG A 37 6.25 -16.42 10.61
C ARG A 37 4.95 -16.59 11.40
N GLY A 38 4.05 -17.49 10.95
CA GLY A 38 2.79 -17.74 11.65
C GLY A 38 2.99 -18.35 13.04
N LEU A 39 3.96 -19.26 13.19
CA LEU A 39 4.35 -19.81 14.48
C LEU A 39 4.97 -18.75 15.40
N TYR A 40 5.83 -17.88 14.84
CA TYR A 40 6.44 -16.77 15.57
C TYR A 40 5.39 -15.77 16.06
N GLU A 41 4.47 -15.33 15.21
CA GLU A 41 3.37 -14.44 15.59
C GLU A 41 2.50 -15.05 16.71
N THR A 42 2.19 -16.35 16.60
CA THR A 42 1.45 -17.08 17.62
C THR A 42 2.22 -17.14 18.95
N LEU A 43 3.52 -17.43 18.90
CA LEU A 43 4.38 -17.50 20.08
C LEU A 43 4.48 -16.14 20.77
N VAL A 44 4.71 -15.07 20.03
CA VAL A 44 4.79 -13.70 20.54
C VAL A 44 3.46 -13.31 21.18
N SER A 45 2.34 -13.57 20.52
CA SER A 45 1.00 -13.29 21.05
C SER A 45 0.74 -14.03 22.37
N LYS A 46 0.97 -15.36 22.41
CA LYS A 46 0.79 -16.15 23.63
C LYS A 46 1.72 -15.70 24.76
N SER A 47 2.96 -15.36 24.43
CA SER A 47 3.94 -14.87 25.41
C SER A 47 3.55 -13.51 26.00
N ALA A 48 3.04 -12.59 25.16
CA ALA A 48 2.54 -11.30 25.61
C ALA A 48 1.33 -11.44 26.54
N TRP A 49 0.37 -12.31 26.19
CA TRP A 49 -0.78 -12.61 27.04
C TRP A 49 -0.39 -13.25 28.37
N LEU A 50 0.55 -14.20 28.35
CA LEU A 50 1.07 -14.83 29.56
C LEU A 50 1.76 -13.81 30.47
N SER A 51 2.64 -12.97 29.91
CA SER A 51 3.32 -11.91 30.66
C SER A 51 2.32 -10.92 31.27
N THR A 52 1.26 -10.58 30.54
CA THR A 52 0.19 -9.69 31.04
C THR A 52 -0.56 -10.34 32.20
N LYS A 53 -0.91 -11.63 32.07
CA LYS A 53 -1.58 -12.39 33.13
C LYS A 53 -0.71 -12.56 34.39
N LEU A 54 0.58 -12.81 34.22
CA LEU A 54 1.53 -12.93 35.34
C LEU A 54 1.83 -11.58 36.00
N GLY A 55 1.79 -10.49 35.24
CA GLY A 55 2.00 -9.13 35.73
C GLY A 55 0.75 -8.47 36.36
N ALA A 56 -0.44 -8.99 36.06
CA ALA A 56 -1.70 -8.43 36.54
C ALA A 56 -2.08 -8.97 37.93
N SER A 57 -2.36 -8.08 38.87
CA SER A 57 -2.95 -8.47 40.16
C SER A 57 -4.40 -8.94 39.98
N PRO A 58 -4.95 -9.76 40.91
CA PRO A 58 -6.36 -10.16 40.87
C PRO A 58 -7.33 -8.96 40.78
N LYS A 59 -6.98 -7.83 41.42
CA LYS A 59 -7.73 -6.57 41.35
C LYS A 59 -7.80 -6.03 39.92
N VAL A 60 -6.67 -6.05 39.21
CA VAL A 60 -6.61 -5.61 37.80
C VAL A 60 -7.46 -6.50 36.90
N LEU A 61 -7.36 -7.83 37.05
CA LEU A 61 -8.14 -8.76 36.23
C LEU A 61 -9.64 -8.57 36.46
N ALA A 62 -10.06 -8.36 37.71
CA ALA A 62 -11.45 -8.02 38.04
C ALA A 62 -11.87 -6.67 37.44
N ALA A 63 -11.00 -5.66 37.47
CA ALA A 63 -11.26 -4.36 36.85
C ALA A 63 -11.41 -4.47 35.32
N LEU A 64 -10.56 -5.26 34.66
CA LEU A 64 -10.66 -5.54 33.22
C LEU A 64 -11.98 -6.23 32.85
N GLU A 65 -12.39 -7.22 33.63
CA GLU A 65 -13.65 -7.93 33.39
C GLU A 65 -14.87 -7.04 33.67
N THR A 66 -14.78 -6.19 34.69
CA THR A 66 -15.80 -5.17 34.99
C THR A 66 -15.91 -4.16 33.86
N TYR A 67 -14.77 -3.68 33.35
CA TYR A 67 -14.71 -2.78 32.21
C TYR A 67 -15.35 -3.41 30.97
N ARG A 68 -14.94 -4.64 30.63
CA ARG A 68 -15.48 -5.40 29.48
C ARG A 68 -16.99 -5.55 29.57
N THR A 69 -17.51 -5.88 30.75
CA THR A 69 -18.95 -6.03 31.00
C THR A 69 -19.68 -4.69 30.88
N ALA A 70 -19.14 -3.63 31.48
CA ALA A 70 -19.73 -2.29 31.40
C ALA A 70 -19.77 -1.78 29.95
N VAL A 71 -18.68 -1.96 29.19
CA VAL A 71 -18.60 -1.59 27.77
C VAL A 71 -19.63 -2.34 26.93
N ARG A 72 -19.80 -3.65 27.14
CA ARG A 72 -20.83 -4.45 26.45
C ARG A 72 -22.24 -3.95 26.76
N ARG A 73 -22.50 -3.58 28.01
CA ARG A 73 -23.82 -3.08 28.46
C ARG A 73 -24.14 -1.65 28.00
N ILE A 74 -23.13 -0.84 27.69
CA ILE A 74 -23.36 0.48 27.05
C ILE A 74 -24.06 0.29 25.70
N GLY A 75 -23.68 -0.73 24.91
CA GLY A 75 -24.28 -0.99 23.60
C GLY A 75 -24.25 0.25 22.69
N LYS A 76 -25.42 0.67 22.19
CA LYS A 76 -25.60 1.92 21.40
C LYS A 76 -25.61 3.21 22.25
N GLY A 77 -25.52 3.10 23.58
CA GLY A 77 -25.43 4.25 24.49
C GLY A 77 -26.72 5.06 24.69
N THR A 78 -27.87 4.55 24.21
CA THR A 78 -29.18 5.25 24.24
C THR A 78 -30.12 4.76 25.34
N GLY A 79 -29.78 3.68 26.05
CA GLY A 79 -30.62 3.13 27.11
C GLY A 79 -30.61 3.97 28.40
N PRO A 80 -31.64 3.84 29.27
CA PRO A 80 -31.75 4.63 30.50
C PRO A 80 -30.58 4.40 31.48
N ASN A 81 -29.95 3.23 31.44
CA ASN A 81 -28.79 2.88 32.27
C ASN A 81 -27.44 3.20 31.61
N ALA A 82 -27.40 3.75 30.39
CA ALA A 82 -26.16 3.99 29.65
C ALA A 82 -25.20 4.91 30.40
N VAL A 83 -25.72 5.95 31.06
CA VAL A 83 -24.91 6.88 31.88
C VAL A 83 -24.25 6.14 33.05
N ARG A 84 -24.98 5.27 33.73
CA ARG A 84 -24.44 4.43 34.81
C ARG A 84 -23.35 3.50 34.27
N HIS A 85 -23.61 2.81 33.17
CA HIS A 85 -22.62 1.91 32.57
C HIS A 85 -21.37 2.62 32.07
N ARG A 86 -21.47 3.85 31.54
CA ARG A 86 -20.30 4.70 31.23
C ARG A 86 -19.49 5.00 32.48
N ARG A 87 -20.15 5.39 33.59
CA ARG A 87 -19.48 5.67 34.86
C ARG A 87 -18.79 4.43 35.43
N ASP A 88 -19.45 3.26 35.36
CA ASP A 88 -18.88 1.99 35.80
C ASP A 88 -17.65 1.62 34.94
N ALA A 89 -17.73 1.81 33.62
CA ALA A 89 -16.61 1.60 32.71
C ALA A 89 -15.43 2.54 33.03
N GLN A 90 -15.68 3.83 33.26
CA GLN A 90 -14.65 4.81 33.60
C GLN A 90 -13.94 4.48 34.92
N LYS A 91 -14.71 4.08 35.96
CA LYS A 91 -14.14 3.65 37.24
C LYS A 91 -13.28 2.41 37.08
N ALA A 92 -13.80 1.38 36.40
CA ALA A 92 -13.06 0.14 36.17
C ALA A 92 -11.78 0.38 35.34
N MET A 93 -11.86 1.26 34.34
CA MET A 93 -10.70 1.67 33.55
C MET A 93 -9.63 2.34 34.41
N TRP A 94 -10.00 3.15 35.40
CA TRP A 94 -9.03 3.79 36.29
C TRP A 94 -8.12 2.80 37.02
N ASP A 95 -8.69 1.68 37.46
CA ASP A 95 -7.97 0.59 38.10
C ASP A 95 -7.20 -0.30 37.09
N ALA A 96 -7.69 -0.40 35.85
CA ALA A 96 -7.14 -1.30 34.83
C ALA A 96 -6.07 -0.64 33.93
N GLN A 97 -6.13 0.67 33.70
CA GLN A 97 -5.33 1.38 32.69
C GLN A 97 -3.83 1.14 32.83
N GLY A 98 -3.32 1.11 34.06
CA GLY A 98 -1.89 0.99 34.35
C GLY A 98 -1.34 -0.44 34.24
N ALA A 99 -2.20 -1.43 34.04
CA ALA A 99 -1.79 -2.82 33.97
C ALA A 99 -1.76 -3.40 32.55
N VAL A 100 -2.44 -2.73 31.61
CA VAL A 100 -2.37 -3.07 30.19
C VAL A 100 -1.41 -2.09 29.50
N PRO A 101 -0.36 -2.57 28.82
CA PRO A 101 0.68 -1.70 28.27
C PRO A 101 0.21 -0.88 27.06
N CYS A 102 -0.86 -1.28 26.39
CA CYS A 102 -1.38 -0.62 25.19
C CYS A 102 -2.90 -0.75 25.09
N TRP A 103 -3.57 0.35 24.76
CA TRP A 103 -5.02 0.40 24.56
C TRP A 103 -5.31 0.87 23.13
N VAL A 104 -6.11 0.11 22.39
CA VAL A 104 -6.52 0.42 21.02
C VAL A 104 -8.02 0.70 21.01
N MET A 105 -8.40 1.94 20.71
CA MET A 105 -9.76 2.45 20.89
C MET A 105 -10.06 3.56 19.86
N SER A 106 -11.32 3.71 19.45
CA SER A 106 -11.74 4.86 18.64
C SER A 106 -11.85 6.15 19.47
N HIS A 107 -11.81 7.31 18.83
CA HIS A 107 -11.94 8.63 19.49
C HIS A 107 -13.19 8.73 20.37
N ALA A 108 -14.34 8.27 19.87
CA ALA A 108 -15.58 8.25 20.62
C ALA A 108 -15.46 7.38 21.89
N LYS A 109 -14.83 6.21 21.78
CA LYS A 109 -14.68 5.29 22.91
C LYS A 109 -13.73 5.81 23.98
N VAL A 110 -12.68 6.51 23.57
CA VAL A 110 -11.78 7.23 24.47
C VAL A 110 -12.56 8.22 25.31
N SER A 111 -13.37 9.07 24.66
CA SER A 111 -14.19 10.08 25.36
C SER A 111 -15.26 9.47 26.28
N GLU A 112 -15.87 8.35 25.90
CA GLU A 112 -16.90 7.71 26.71
C GLU A 112 -16.35 6.96 27.93
N THR A 113 -15.17 6.35 27.82
CA THR A 113 -14.76 5.30 28.78
C THR A 113 -13.44 5.55 29.47
N LEU A 114 -12.59 6.45 28.97
CA LEU A 114 -11.35 6.81 29.65
C LEU A 114 -11.58 7.95 30.66
N PRO A 115 -10.81 7.99 31.76
CA PRO A 115 -10.69 9.14 32.64
C PRO A 115 -10.62 10.47 31.90
N ALA A 116 -11.20 11.55 32.42
CA ALA A 116 -10.94 12.91 31.94
C ALA A 116 -9.61 13.48 32.48
N GLN A 117 -8.62 12.61 32.74
CA GLN A 117 -7.33 12.99 33.29
C GLN A 117 -6.34 13.27 32.15
N LEU A 118 -5.75 14.46 32.16
CA LEU A 118 -4.71 14.84 31.21
C LEU A 118 -3.42 14.07 31.48
N GLY A 119 -2.69 13.72 30.41
CA GLY A 119 -1.38 13.04 30.52
C GLY A 119 -1.39 11.69 31.25
N CYS A 120 -2.52 10.98 31.28
CA CYS A 120 -2.61 9.65 31.88
C CYS A 120 -1.88 8.56 31.08
N PHE A 121 -1.52 8.82 29.82
CA PHE A 121 -0.70 7.96 28.97
C PHE A 121 0.66 8.60 28.68
N ASP A 122 1.72 7.79 28.64
CA ASP A 122 3.05 8.27 28.27
C ASP A 122 3.14 8.63 26.77
N LEU A 123 2.39 7.92 25.92
CA LEU A 123 2.30 8.15 24.48
C LEU A 123 0.87 7.89 24.00
N VAL A 124 0.35 8.79 23.17
CA VAL A 124 -0.86 8.57 22.36
C VAL A 124 -0.45 8.53 20.90
N ILE A 125 -0.83 7.45 20.21
CA ILE A 125 -0.63 7.30 18.76
C ILE A 125 -1.99 7.52 18.11
N VAL A 126 -2.06 8.46 17.17
CA VAL A 126 -3.24 8.63 16.31
C VAL A 126 -2.83 8.21 14.91
N ASP A 127 -3.33 7.05 14.49
CA ASP A 127 -3.18 6.54 13.14
C ASP A 127 -4.30 7.08 12.24
N GLU A 128 -4.04 7.18 10.94
CA GLU A 128 -4.96 7.79 9.97
C GLU A 128 -5.45 9.19 10.42
N ALA A 129 -4.54 9.98 11.00
CA ALA A 129 -4.86 11.27 11.59
C ALA A 129 -5.36 12.30 10.57
N SER A 130 -5.08 12.09 9.27
CA SER A 130 -5.65 12.90 8.20
C SER A 130 -7.15 12.70 8.05
N GLN A 131 -7.73 11.62 8.60
CA GLN A 131 -9.17 11.34 8.71
C GLN A 131 -9.76 11.70 10.07
N SER A 132 -8.94 12.19 11.00
CA SER A 132 -9.38 12.54 12.35
C SER A 132 -9.63 14.03 12.39
N ASP A 133 -10.82 14.46 12.79
CA ASP A 133 -11.14 15.87 12.97
C ASP A 133 -10.80 16.35 14.39
N LEU A 134 -11.27 17.54 14.75
CA LEU A 134 -11.08 18.13 16.08
C LEU A 134 -11.63 17.28 17.23
N TRP A 135 -12.53 16.31 16.98
CA TRP A 135 -13.01 15.40 18.03
C TRP A 135 -11.93 14.44 18.53
N ALA A 136 -10.76 14.39 17.89
CA ALA A 136 -9.60 13.67 18.39
C ALA A 136 -8.87 14.37 19.54
N LEU A 137 -9.11 15.68 19.76
CA LEU A 137 -8.42 16.48 20.80
C LEU A 137 -8.46 15.86 22.21
N PRO A 138 -9.60 15.34 22.72
CA PRO A 138 -9.64 14.68 24.02
C PRO A 138 -8.70 13.47 24.11
N SER A 139 -8.43 12.79 22.99
CA SER A 139 -7.53 11.62 22.98
C SER A 139 -6.08 12.06 23.13
N ILE A 140 -5.64 13.06 22.37
CA ILE A 140 -4.25 13.53 22.43
C ILE A 140 -3.91 14.23 23.75
N LEU A 141 -4.89 14.93 24.36
CA LEU A 141 -4.74 15.61 25.65
C LEU A 141 -4.47 14.64 26.83
N ARG A 142 -4.76 13.36 26.64
CA ARG A 142 -4.44 12.29 27.61
C ARG A 142 -3.01 11.77 27.47
N GLY A 143 -2.26 12.17 26.43
CA GLY A 143 -0.87 11.78 26.21
C GLY A 143 0.12 12.81 26.75
N LYS A 144 1.22 12.35 27.34
CA LYS A 144 2.41 13.20 27.61
C LYS A 144 3.22 13.46 26.33
N LYS A 145 3.16 12.51 25.39
CA LYS A 145 3.70 12.61 24.03
C LYS A 145 2.63 12.18 23.05
N ILE A 146 2.69 12.72 21.84
CA ILE A 146 1.79 12.37 20.75
C ILE A 146 2.62 11.91 19.55
N LEU A 147 2.16 10.86 18.88
CA LEU A 147 2.65 10.45 17.57
C LEU A 147 1.46 10.49 16.62
N VAL A 148 1.54 11.36 15.63
CA VAL A 148 0.48 11.56 14.64
C VAL A 148 0.95 10.92 13.34
N VAL A 149 0.23 9.93 12.86
CA VAL A 149 0.52 9.20 11.63
C VAL A 149 -0.62 9.44 10.65
N GLY A 150 -0.29 9.79 9.42
CA GLY A 150 -1.28 10.10 8.40
C GLY A 150 -0.62 10.65 7.14
N ASP A 151 -1.47 11.02 6.18
CA ASP A 151 -1.08 11.48 4.86
C ASP A 151 -2.01 12.62 4.42
N ASP A 152 -1.46 13.81 4.23
CA ASP A 152 -2.16 15.03 3.81
C ASP A 152 -2.60 14.97 2.33
N ARG A 153 -1.99 14.08 1.54
CA ARG A 153 -2.37 13.83 0.14
C ARG A 153 -3.49 12.80 -0.01
N GLN A 154 -4.04 12.27 1.08
CA GLN A 154 -5.21 11.36 1.08
C GLN A 154 -6.46 12.04 1.65
N VAL A 155 -7.62 11.40 1.49
CA VAL A 155 -8.91 12.03 1.79
C VAL A 155 -9.02 12.48 3.25
N SER A 156 -9.34 13.76 3.44
CA SER A 156 -9.63 14.39 4.74
C SER A 156 -11.13 14.33 5.09
N PRO A 157 -11.53 14.54 6.37
CA PRO A 157 -12.93 14.61 6.77
C PRO A 157 -13.65 15.69 5.98
N ASP A 158 -14.83 15.37 5.47
CA ASP A 158 -15.73 16.39 4.96
C ASP A 158 -16.24 17.19 6.16
N GLY A 159 -15.72 18.41 6.33
CA GLY A 159 -16.29 19.35 7.29
C GLY A 159 -17.78 19.49 6.98
N ALA A 160 -18.64 19.15 7.95
CA ALA A 160 -20.08 19.36 7.81
C ALA A 160 -20.33 20.81 7.35
N PHE A 161 -21.33 21.04 6.48
CA PHE A 161 -21.66 22.37 5.95
C PHE A 161 -22.03 23.36 7.08
N ILE A 162 -21.01 23.92 7.72
CA ILE A 162 -21.09 24.97 8.71
C ILE A 162 -20.72 26.25 7.98
N SER A 163 -21.53 27.30 8.15
CA SER A 163 -21.24 28.57 7.48
C SER A 163 -19.91 29.15 7.98
N ALA A 164 -19.10 29.65 7.04
CA ALA A 164 -17.82 30.28 7.38
C ALA A 164 -17.99 31.43 8.41
N GLY A 165 -19.08 32.19 8.30
CA GLY A 165 -19.41 33.24 9.27
C GLY A 165 -19.62 32.69 10.70
N ARG A 166 -20.27 31.53 10.83
CA ARG A 166 -20.44 30.88 12.15
C ARG A 166 -19.13 30.37 12.72
N ILE A 167 -18.26 29.82 11.86
CA ILE A 167 -16.92 29.37 12.27
C ILE A 167 -16.11 30.56 12.78
N GLN A 168 -16.14 31.69 12.06
CA GLN A 168 -15.40 32.88 12.47
C GLN A 168 -15.92 33.45 13.80
N GLU A 169 -17.24 33.55 13.98
CA GLU A 169 -17.84 33.98 15.25
C GLU A 169 -17.40 33.10 16.44
N LEU A 170 -17.37 31.78 16.26
CA LEU A 170 -16.93 30.85 17.31
C LEU A 170 -15.42 30.99 17.60
N LYS A 171 -14.59 31.19 16.56
CA LYS A 171 -13.16 31.42 16.72
C LYS A 171 -12.89 32.70 17.51
N ASP A 172 -13.53 33.80 17.14
CA ASP A 172 -13.35 35.10 17.81
C ASP A 172 -13.79 35.03 19.28
N ARG A 173 -14.87 34.28 19.56
CA ARG A 173 -15.42 34.14 20.91
C ARG A 173 -14.60 33.23 21.83
N PHE A 174 -14.09 32.11 21.32
CA PHE A 174 -13.50 31.05 22.16
C PHE A 174 -12.01 30.83 21.96
N LEU A 175 -11.43 31.32 20.86
CA LEU A 175 -10.04 31.05 20.45
C LEU A 175 -9.23 32.34 20.21
N GLY A 176 -9.66 33.49 20.73
CA GLY A 176 -8.99 34.78 20.52
C GLY A 176 -7.51 34.80 20.89
N ASP A 177 -7.13 34.12 21.97
CA ASP A 177 -5.73 34.03 22.45
C ASP A 177 -5.00 32.77 21.97
N GLN A 178 -5.62 31.95 21.11
CA GLN A 178 -5.02 30.69 20.65
C GLN A 178 -4.16 30.95 19.40
N PRO A 179 -2.81 30.84 19.47
CA PRO A 179 -1.91 31.12 18.34
C PRO A 179 -2.21 30.31 17.07
N TYR A 180 -2.81 29.12 17.20
CA TYR A 180 -3.15 28.25 16.07
C TYR A 180 -4.65 28.20 15.76
N ALA A 181 -5.44 29.21 16.16
CA ALA A 181 -6.88 29.25 15.95
C ALA A 181 -7.29 29.09 14.47
N ALA A 182 -6.44 29.50 13.53
CA ALA A 182 -6.69 29.40 12.10
C ALA A 182 -6.79 27.95 11.59
N VAL A 183 -6.14 26.99 12.24
CA VAL A 183 -6.17 25.57 11.86
C VAL A 183 -7.10 24.73 12.74
N LEU A 184 -7.74 25.34 13.75
CA LEU A 184 -8.73 24.70 14.60
C LEU A 184 -10.15 24.89 14.01
N THR A 185 -10.35 24.46 12.76
CA THR A 185 -11.65 24.51 12.09
C THR A 185 -12.16 23.10 11.76
N PRO A 186 -13.49 22.90 11.61
CA PRO A 186 -14.07 21.58 11.34
C PRO A 186 -13.58 20.91 10.04
N GLU A 187 -13.05 21.69 9.10
CA GLU A 187 -12.52 21.20 7.83
C GLU A 187 -11.06 20.72 7.92
N LYS A 188 -10.39 20.98 9.06
CA LYS A 188 -8.99 20.62 9.27
C LYS A 188 -8.90 19.31 10.03
N SER A 189 -8.01 18.44 9.55
CA SER A 189 -7.67 17.21 10.24
C SER A 189 -6.69 17.43 11.38
N LEU A 190 -6.59 16.47 12.28
CA LEU A 190 -5.56 16.43 13.31
C LEU A 190 -4.16 16.43 12.68
N TYR A 191 -4.00 15.80 11.52
CA TYR A 191 -2.75 15.81 10.77
C TYR A 191 -2.37 17.23 10.30
N ASP A 192 -3.33 18.00 9.80
CA ASP A 192 -3.10 19.40 9.37
C ASP A 192 -2.67 20.27 10.56
N ILE A 193 -3.34 20.09 11.69
CA ILE A 193 -3.03 20.80 12.93
C ILE A 193 -1.62 20.43 13.40
N ALA A 194 -1.31 19.13 13.49
CA ALA A 194 0.00 18.66 13.91
C ALA A 194 1.11 19.13 12.95
N SER A 195 0.87 19.09 11.64
CA SER A 195 1.82 19.57 10.62
C SER A 195 2.08 21.07 10.73
N THR A 196 1.08 21.86 11.13
CA THR A 196 1.23 23.30 11.35
C THR A 196 1.98 23.60 12.64
N VAL A 197 1.61 22.94 13.74
CA VAL A 197 2.18 23.18 15.07
C VAL A 197 3.60 22.63 15.19
N PHE A 198 3.87 21.47 14.59
CA PHE A 198 5.13 20.72 14.70
C PHE A 198 5.85 20.59 13.36
N ALA A 199 5.82 21.64 12.53
CA ALA A 199 6.38 21.63 11.17
C ALA A 199 7.84 21.15 11.10
N ALA A 200 8.64 21.37 12.15
CA ALA A 200 10.04 20.96 12.22
C ALA A 200 10.25 19.45 12.46
N ASP A 201 9.24 18.73 12.94
CA ASP A 201 9.34 17.33 13.40
C ASP A 201 8.62 16.34 12.47
N LYS A 202 8.27 16.74 11.24
CA LYS A 202 7.60 15.88 10.25
C LYS A 202 8.60 14.91 9.61
N VAL A 203 8.31 13.60 9.70
CA VAL A 203 9.11 12.54 9.06
C VAL A 203 8.29 11.87 7.96
N MET A 204 8.79 11.89 6.73
CA MET A 204 8.18 11.21 5.60
C MET A 204 8.70 9.77 5.49
N LEU A 205 7.79 8.79 5.50
CA LEU A 205 8.11 7.41 5.16
C LEU A 205 8.22 7.29 3.64
N ARG A 206 9.34 6.77 3.14
CA ARG A 206 9.64 6.71 1.70
C ARG A 206 9.42 5.32 1.09
N GLU A 207 9.64 4.26 1.86
CA GLU A 207 9.57 2.88 1.35
C GLU A 207 8.11 2.46 1.07
N HIS A 208 7.84 1.96 -0.14
CA HIS A 208 6.51 1.53 -0.57
C HIS A 208 6.50 0.05 -0.97
N PHE A 209 5.60 -0.71 -0.34
CA PHE A 209 5.56 -2.17 -0.43
C PHE A 209 4.27 -2.74 -1.02
N ARG A 210 3.34 -1.90 -1.48
CA ARG A 210 1.99 -2.33 -1.92
C ARG A 210 1.89 -2.52 -3.43
N CYS A 211 2.04 -1.45 -4.17
CA CYS A 211 1.82 -1.43 -5.61
C CYS A 211 3.09 -1.90 -6.32
N VAL A 212 2.92 -2.55 -7.47
CA VAL A 212 4.02 -2.67 -8.42
C VAL A 212 4.50 -1.27 -8.87
N PRO A 213 5.78 -1.08 -9.24
CA PRO A 213 6.36 0.23 -9.50
C PRO A 213 5.57 1.07 -10.52
N LEU A 214 5.12 0.44 -11.61
CA LEU A 214 4.38 1.09 -12.70
C LEU A 214 3.04 1.70 -12.26
N ILE A 215 2.41 1.17 -11.21
CA ILE A 215 1.14 1.67 -10.69
C ILE A 215 1.40 2.90 -9.79
N ILE A 216 2.26 2.76 -8.79
CA ILE A 216 2.52 3.84 -7.82
C ILE A 216 3.28 5.02 -8.44
N ALA A 217 4.00 4.81 -9.54
CA ALA A 217 4.76 5.84 -10.23
C ALA A 217 3.91 7.08 -10.60
N TYR A 218 2.62 6.90 -10.96
CA TYR A 218 1.72 8.03 -11.16
C TYR A 218 1.56 8.87 -9.89
N SER A 219 1.14 8.23 -8.79
CA SER A 219 0.93 8.94 -7.53
C SER A 219 2.21 9.56 -7.00
N ASN A 220 3.34 8.85 -7.13
CA ASN A 220 4.65 9.33 -6.68
C ASN A 220 5.05 10.65 -7.36
N ARG A 221 4.95 10.69 -8.69
CA ARG A 221 5.29 11.87 -9.49
C ARG A 221 4.33 13.03 -9.27
N VAL A 222 3.03 12.76 -9.16
CA VAL A 222 2.01 13.82 -9.11
C VAL A 222 1.81 14.40 -7.71
N PHE A 223 1.94 13.58 -6.65
CA PHE A 223 1.57 13.99 -5.29
C PHE A 223 2.72 13.99 -4.28
N TYR A 224 3.82 13.29 -4.56
CA TYR A 224 4.91 13.07 -3.59
C TYR A 224 6.29 13.47 -4.11
N ASP A 225 6.39 14.24 -5.20
CA ASP A 225 7.64 14.77 -5.75
C ASP A 225 8.73 13.69 -5.94
N ASP A 226 8.31 12.48 -6.33
CA ASP A 226 9.17 11.30 -6.54
C ASP A 226 9.95 10.81 -5.30
N PHE A 227 9.56 11.23 -4.09
CA PHE A 227 10.21 10.78 -2.84
C PHE A 227 9.85 9.35 -2.43
N ILE A 228 8.80 8.74 -2.99
CA ILE A 228 8.41 7.35 -2.67
C ILE A 228 9.30 6.37 -3.42
N GLN A 229 9.75 5.33 -2.72
CA GLN A 229 10.64 4.29 -3.20
C GLN A 229 9.88 2.95 -3.29
N PRO A 230 9.42 2.55 -4.49
CA PRO A 230 8.70 1.29 -4.67
C PRO A 230 9.63 0.09 -4.55
N LEU A 231 9.58 -0.61 -3.42
CA LEU A 231 10.40 -1.79 -3.15
C LEU A 231 9.70 -3.11 -3.53
N ARG A 232 8.39 -3.07 -3.82
CA ARG A 232 7.67 -4.27 -4.21
C ARG A 232 8.02 -4.65 -5.64
N ILE A 233 8.52 -5.87 -5.79
CA ILE A 233 8.64 -6.56 -7.07
C ILE A 233 7.73 -7.79 -6.96
N PRO A 234 6.72 -7.94 -7.83
CA PRO A 234 5.75 -9.03 -7.72
C PRO A 234 6.44 -10.36 -7.96
N LYS A 235 6.05 -11.37 -7.19
CA LYS A 235 6.47 -12.75 -7.42
C LYS A 235 5.78 -13.33 -8.65
N ALA A 236 6.25 -14.45 -9.19
CA ALA A 236 5.68 -15.06 -10.40
C ALA A 236 4.16 -15.33 -10.28
N SER A 237 3.70 -15.85 -9.13
CA SER A 237 2.29 -16.11 -8.86
C SER A 237 1.47 -14.83 -8.67
N GLU A 238 2.10 -13.76 -8.17
CA GLU A 238 1.50 -12.44 -7.96
C GLU A 238 1.46 -11.60 -9.23
N ARG A 239 2.37 -11.85 -10.17
CA ARG A 239 2.59 -11.04 -11.36
C ARG A 239 1.40 -11.08 -12.31
N ILE A 240 0.94 -9.90 -12.68
CA ILE A 240 -0.15 -9.70 -13.63
C ILE A 240 0.33 -8.72 -14.70
N ASP A 241 0.83 -9.26 -15.82
CA ASP A 241 1.27 -8.46 -16.96
C ASP A 241 0.21 -8.40 -18.07
N PRO A 242 -0.03 -7.23 -18.69
CA PRO A 242 0.49 -5.93 -18.30
C PRO A 242 -0.16 -5.40 -17.01
N PRO A 243 0.55 -4.61 -16.18
CA PRO A 243 0.01 -4.03 -14.95
C PRO A 243 -0.92 -2.85 -15.20
N LEU A 244 -0.82 -2.18 -16.35
CA LEU A 244 -1.70 -1.07 -16.73
C LEU A 244 -2.55 -1.49 -17.93
N VAL A 245 -3.87 -1.26 -17.85
CA VAL A 245 -4.79 -1.50 -18.96
C VAL A 245 -5.63 -0.25 -19.18
N ASP A 246 -5.57 0.31 -20.37
CA ASP A 246 -6.32 1.48 -20.79
C ASP A 246 -7.44 1.09 -21.76
N ILE A 247 -8.68 1.31 -21.36
CA ILE A 247 -9.87 0.98 -22.16
C ILE A 247 -10.59 2.27 -22.54
N TYR A 248 -10.51 2.59 -23.84
CA TYR A 248 -11.26 3.68 -24.44
C TYR A 248 -12.64 3.20 -24.90
N VAL A 249 -13.69 3.75 -24.31
CA VAL A 249 -15.09 3.46 -24.63
C VAL A 249 -15.61 4.50 -25.62
N LYS A 250 -15.62 4.13 -26.90
CA LYS A 250 -16.05 5.00 -27.98
C LYS A 250 -17.55 5.25 -27.89
N GLY A 251 -17.95 6.52 -27.89
CA GLY A 251 -19.36 6.91 -27.76
C GLY A 251 -19.93 6.76 -26.35
N GLY A 252 -19.08 6.60 -25.33
CA GLY A 252 -19.49 6.75 -23.94
C GLY A 252 -19.89 8.19 -23.65
N SER A 253 -20.99 8.39 -22.94
CA SER A 253 -21.51 9.71 -22.61
C SER A 253 -22.06 9.75 -21.20
N ARG A 254 -21.83 10.88 -20.53
CA ARG A 254 -22.31 11.11 -19.18
C ARG A 254 -23.72 11.70 -19.24
N ASN A 255 -24.61 11.16 -18.42
CA ASN A 255 -25.97 11.66 -18.27
C ASN A 255 -26.05 12.80 -17.23
N ALA A 256 -27.24 13.37 -17.04
CA ALA A 256 -27.48 14.48 -16.12
C ALA A 256 -27.22 14.17 -14.62
N LYS A 257 -27.03 12.90 -14.26
CA LYS A 257 -26.72 12.45 -12.88
C LYS A 257 -25.24 12.12 -12.70
N ASP A 258 -24.39 12.60 -13.61
CA ASP A 258 -22.96 12.32 -13.60
C ASP A 258 -22.64 10.81 -13.66
N VAL A 259 -23.46 10.04 -14.39
CA VAL A 259 -23.28 8.60 -14.64
C VAL A 259 -22.98 8.38 -16.11
N ASN A 260 -21.99 7.53 -16.41
CA ASN A 260 -21.66 7.03 -17.74
C ASN A 260 -21.99 5.53 -17.82
N PRO A 261 -23.15 5.16 -18.37
CA PRO A 261 -23.58 3.76 -18.47
C PRO A 261 -22.63 2.89 -19.29
N GLN A 262 -22.08 3.42 -20.38
CA GLN A 262 -21.22 2.67 -21.29
C GLN A 262 -19.90 2.26 -20.61
N GLU A 263 -19.31 3.15 -19.79
CA GLU A 263 -18.16 2.78 -18.95
C GLU A 263 -18.54 1.68 -17.95
N ALA A 264 -19.72 1.74 -17.35
CA ALA A 264 -20.17 0.75 -16.39
C ALA A 264 -20.38 -0.64 -17.00
N GLU A 265 -20.92 -0.69 -18.22
CA GLU A 265 -21.09 -1.95 -18.96
C GLU A 265 -19.74 -2.57 -19.32
N VAL A 266 -18.80 -1.77 -19.82
CA VAL A 266 -17.44 -2.25 -20.12
C VAL A 266 -16.73 -2.74 -18.86
N ILE A 267 -16.86 -2.05 -17.73
CA ILE A 267 -16.29 -2.51 -16.46
C ILE A 267 -16.91 -3.84 -16.04
N SER A 268 -18.23 -3.99 -16.19
CA SER A 268 -18.92 -5.23 -15.84
C SER A 268 -18.47 -6.41 -16.72
N ASP A 269 -18.34 -6.18 -18.03
CA ASP A 269 -17.88 -7.20 -18.98
C ASP A 269 -16.43 -7.64 -18.69
N GLU A 270 -15.54 -6.70 -18.35
CA GLU A 270 -14.16 -7.01 -17.98
C GLU A 270 -14.09 -7.75 -16.63
N ILE A 271 -14.93 -7.39 -15.65
CA ILE A 271 -15.02 -8.13 -14.38
C ILE A 271 -15.50 -9.54 -14.64
N GLN A 272 -16.54 -9.74 -15.44
CA GLN A 272 -17.03 -11.07 -15.80
C GLN A 272 -15.92 -11.92 -16.43
N ALA A 273 -15.19 -11.36 -17.40
CA ALA A 273 -14.06 -12.05 -18.04
C ALA A 273 -12.94 -12.41 -17.05
N ILE A 274 -12.69 -11.59 -16.02
CA ILE A 274 -11.75 -11.89 -14.94
C ILE A 274 -12.27 -13.02 -14.04
N LEU A 275 -13.56 -13.04 -13.73
CA LEU A 275 -14.18 -14.08 -12.92
C LEU A 275 -14.11 -15.45 -13.61
N ASP A 276 -14.31 -15.47 -14.93
CA ASP A 276 -14.28 -16.68 -15.76
C ASP A 276 -12.85 -17.20 -16.03
N SER A 277 -11.82 -16.45 -15.65
CA SER A 277 -10.42 -16.80 -15.92
C SER A 277 -9.76 -17.45 -14.71
N ASP A 278 -9.30 -18.69 -14.88
CA ASP A 278 -8.52 -19.42 -13.87
C ASP A 278 -7.24 -18.68 -13.47
N ARG A 279 -6.62 -17.94 -14.41
CA ARG A 279 -5.42 -17.12 -14.16
C ARG A 279 -5.65 -16.11 -13.03
N PHE A 280 -6.89 -15.62 -12.88
CA PHE A 280 -7.22 -14.62 -11.89
C PHE A 280 -7.98 -15.18 -10.69
N ALA A 281 -8.16 -16.50 -10.55
CA ALA A 281 -9.09 -17.15 -9.61
C ALA A 281 -9.08 -16.64 -8.15
N GLU A 282 -7.92 -16.25 -7.61
CA GLU A 282 -7.79 -15.79 -6.22
C GLU A 282 -7.64 -14.26 -6.10
N ARG A 283 -7.79 -13.53 -7.21
CA ARG A 283 -7.53 -12.09 -7.24
C ARG A 283 -8.72 -11.30 -6.78
N THR A 284 -8.43 -10.34 -5.91
CA THR A 284 -9.41 -9.42 -5.36
C THR A 284 -9.65 -8.24 -6.31
N ILE A 285 -10.91 -7.79 -6.38
CA ILE A 285 -11.34 -6.79 -7.37
C ILE A 285 -11.92 -5.55 -6.67
N GLY A 286 -11.61 -4.37 -7.18
CA GLY A 286 -12.19 -3.10 -6.74
C GLY A 286 -12.50 -2.15 -7.89
N VAL A 287 -13.53 -1.32 -7.72
CA VAL A 287 -13.89 -0.28 -8.69
C VAL A 287 -14.01 1.06 -7.97
N VAL A 288 -13.36 2.09 -8.50
CA VAL A 288 -13.44 3.46 -8.01
C VAL A 288 -13.92 4.39 -9.12
N SER A 289 -14.94 5.19 -8.81
CA SER A 289 -15.34 6.32 -9.64
C SER A 289 -14.51 7.56 -9.32
N LEU A 290 -13.91 8.16 -10.35
CA LEU A 290 -13.13 9.38 -10.20
C LEU A 290 -14.00 10.62 -10.03
N LEU A 291 -15.27 10.63 -10.50
CA LEU A 291 -16.14 11.81 -10.41
C LEU A 291 -17.03 11.84 -9.17
N GLY A 292 -17.72 10.74 -8.84
CA GLY A 292 -18.70 10.74 -7.74
C GLY A 292 -19.28 9.37 -7.41
N ALA A 293 -19.99 9.31 -6.28
CA ALA A 293 -20.57 8.07 -5.76
C ALA A 293 -21.71 7.51 -6.62
N ASP A 294 -22.39 8.34 -7.42
CA ASP A 294 -23.53 7.89 -8.23
C ASP A 294 -23.11 6.98 -9.38
N GLN A 295 -21.99 7.28 -10.06
CA GLN A 295 -21.38 6.33 -10.99
C GLN A 295 -21.00 5.02 -10.29
N ALA A 296 -20.37 5.08 -9.11
CA ALA A 296 -19.96 3.87 -8.40
C ALA A 296 -21.16 3.01 -8.01
N LYS A 297 -22.26 3.61 -7.51
CA LYS A 297 -23.51 2.90 -7.23
C LYS A 297 -24.09 2.26 -8.48
N TYR A 298 -24.05 2.97 -9.62
CA TYR A 298 -24.54 2.44 -10.89
C TYR A 298 -23.71 1.23 -11.34
N ILE A 299 -22.37 1.32 -11.30
CA ILE A 299 -21.47 0.21 -11.64
C ILE A 299 -21.70 -0.98 -10.70
N ASP A 300 -21.80 -0.76 -9.38
CA ASP A 300 -22.05 -1.83 -8.42
C ASP A 300 -23.36 -2.57 -8.73
N GLY A 301 -24.42 -1.83 -9.10
CA GLY A 301 -25.69 -2.41 -9.53
C GLY A 301 -25.56 -3.27 -10.79
N VAL A 302 -24.90 -2.76 -11.83
CA VAL A 302 -24.68 -3.48 -13.10
C VAL A 302 -23.86 -4.75 -12.88
N VAL A 303 -22.76 -4.67 -12.11
CA VAL A 303 -21.89 -5.83 -11.80
C VAL A 303 -22.67 -6.88 -11.01
N ARG A 304 -23.40 -6.49 -9.96
CA ARG A 304 -24.19 -7.44 -9.15
C ARG A 304 -25.36 -8.08 -9.90
N GLN A 305 -25.86 -7.43 -10.95
CA GLN A 305 -26.91 -7.99 -11.78
C GLN A 305 -26.36 -9.04 -12.76
N ARG A 306 -25.12 -8.87 -13.24
CA ARG A 306 -24.53 -9.73 -14.27
C ARG A 306 -23.66 -10.86 -13.71
N CYS A 307 -22.93 -10.60 -12.63
CA CYS A 307 -21.93 -11.52 -12.08
C CYS A 307 -22.49 -12.35 -10.91
N ASP A 308 -21.96 -13.56 -10.73
CA ASP A 308 -22.33 -14.44 -9.62
C ASP A 308 -21.96 -13.82 -8.24
N ALA A 309 -22.92 -13.85 -7.32
CA ALA A 309 -22.77 -13.22 -6.01
C ALA A 309 -21.75 -13.93 -5.11
N ALA A 310 -21.62 -15.26 -5.21
CA ALA A 310 -20.66 -16.02 -4.42
C ALA A 310 -19.23 -15.74 -4.89
N GLU A 311 -19.02 -15.64 -6.21
CA GLU A 311 -17.73 -15.22 -6.77
C GLU A 311 -17.36 -13.80 -6.37
N LEU A 312 -18.28 -12.83 -6.47
CA LEU A 312 -18.01 -11.45 -6.02
C LEU A 312 -17.62 -11.40 -4.53
N LEU A 313 -18.23 -12.24 -3.68
CA LEU A 313 -17.85 -12.35 -2.27
C LEU A 313 -16.48 -12.99 -2.09
N ARG A 314 -16.17 -14.08 -2.83
CA ARG A 314 -14.86 -14.73 -2.84
C ARG A 314 -13.76 -13.76 -3.26
N ARG A 315 -14.00 -12.95 -4.30
CA ARG A 315 -13.06 -11.93 -4.80
C ARG A 315 -13.02 -10.67 -3.92
N ARG A 316 -13.77 -10.63 -2.81
CA ARG A 316 -13.90 -9.46 -1.92
C ARG A 316 -14.24 -8.18 -2.71
N PHE A 317 -15.11 -8.30 -3.72
CA PHE A 317 -15.47 -7.21 -4.60
C PHE A 317 -15.97 -5.99 -3.81
N LYS A 318 -15.44 -4.81 -4.15
CA LYS A 318 -15.91 -3.53 -3.62
C LYS A 318 -16.04 -2.53 -4.77
N CYS A 319 -17.05 -1.68 -4.71
CA CYS A 319 -17.24 -0.58 -5.64
C CYS A 319 -17.60 0.69 -4.85
N GLY A 320 -17.01 1.83 -5.20
CA GLY A 320 -17.16 3.04 -4.40
C GLY A 320 -16.57 4.30 -5.00
N ASP A 321 -16.66 5.38 -4.23
CA ASP A 321 -15.72 6.49 -4.39
C ASP A 321 -14.35 6.11 -3.78
N ALA A 322 -13.37 7.01 -3.86
CA ALA A 322 -12.06 6.74 -3.31
C ALA A 322 -12.06 6.52 -1.78
N ARG A 323 -13.04 7.04 -1.04
CA ARG A 323 -13.11 6.93 0.43
C ARG A 323 -13.35 5.50 0.88
N ILE A 324 -14.11 4.71 0.11
CA ILE A 324 -14.39 3.30 0.44
C ILE A 324 -13.12 2.43 0.44
N PHE A 325 -12.09 2.87 -0.28
CA PHE A 325 -10.79 2.18 -0.35
C PHE A 325 -9.73 2.80 0.56
N GLN A 326 -10.10 3.72 1.44
CA GLN A 326 -9.16 4.24 2.42
C GLN A 326 -8.72 3.13 3.39
N GLY A 327 -7.41 2.95 3.56
CA GLY A 327 -6.83 1.79 4.26
C GLY A 327 -7.05 0.43 3.58
N GLY A 328 -7.68 0.38 2.40
CA GLY A 328 -7.96 -0.85 1.64
C GLY A 328 -7.21 -0.91 0.32
N GLU A 329 -6.98 -2.12 -0.18
CA GLU A 329 -6.29 -2.40 -1.45
C GLU A 329 -6.93 -3.61 -2.14
N ARG A 330 -6.68 -3.75 -3.44
CA ARG A 330 -7.09 -4.91 -4.25
C ARG A 330 -5.99 -5.29 -5.20
N ASP A 331 -5.99 -6.55 -5.62
CA ASP A 331 -5.05 -7.05 -6.63
C ASP A 331 -5.31 -6.34 -7.97
N ILE A 332 -6.60 -6.19 -8.31
CA ILE A 332 -7.07 -5.53 -9.52
C ILE A 332 -7.99 -4.37 -9.15
N MET A 333 -7.70 -3.16 -9.65
CA MET A 333 -8.58 -2.00 -9.51
C MET A 333 -9.01 -1.45 -10.86
N PHE A 334 -10.26 -1.00 -10.95
CA PHE A 334 -10.80 -0.23 -12.07
C PHE A 334 -11.03 1.22 -11.67
N LEU A 335 -10.58 2.15 -12.52
CA LEU A 335 -10.83 3.58 -12.41
C LEU A 335 -11.81 3.99 -13.51
N SER A 336 -13.04 4.38 -13.15
CA SER A 336 -14.00 4.96 -14.09
C SER A 336 -13.80 6.47 -14.13
N MET A 337 -13.45 7.01 -15.30
CA MET A 337 -13.12 8.42 -15.48
C MET A 337 -14.36 9.33 -15.49
N VAL A 338 -15.47 8.84 -16.03
CA VAL A 338 -16.76 9.57 -16.08
C VAL A 338 -16.60 10.96 -16.68
N ALA A 339 -15.85 11.06 -17.76
CA ALA A 339 -15.70 12.26 -18.57
C ALA A 339 -16.30 12.01 -19.95
N ASP A 340 -16.90 13.03 -20.54
CA ASP A 340 -17.50 13.00 -21.86
C ASP A 340 -17.03 14.20 -22.67
N PRO A 341 -16.78 14.09 -23.99
CA PRO A 341 -16.22 15.18 -24.79
C PRO A 341 -17.06 16.48 -24.79
N THR A 342 -18.35 16.39 -24.47
CA THR A 342 -19.27 17.54 -24.51
C THR A 342 -19.32 18.34 -23.21
N ASN A 343 -18.92 17.75 -22.08
CA ASN A 343 -19.05 18.35 -20.75
C ASN A 343 -17.83 18.01 -19.86
N CYS A 344 -16.63 18.20 -20.38
CA CYS A 344 -15.37 18.08 -19.64
C CYS A 344 -15.06 19.31 -18.77
N LYS A 345 -15.80 19.50 -17.67
CA LYS A 345 -15.37 20.47 -16.65
C LYS A 345 -14.09 19.97 -15.97
N ALA A 346 -13.11 20.85 -15.86
CA ALA A 346 -11.85 20.57 -15.20
C ALA A 346 -12.07 20.18 -13.74
N MET A 347 -11.41 19.11 -13.29
CA MET A 347 -11.41 18.70 -11.90
C MET A 347 -10.22 19.35 -11.20
N SER A 348 -10.47 20.35 -10.36
CA SER A 348 -9.42 21.08 -9.64
C SER A 348 -9.75 21.22 -8.16
N GLY A 349 -8.69 21.31 -7.35
CA GLY A 349 -8.76 21.45 -5.90
C GLY A 349 -8.48 20.16 -5.13
N ASN A 350 -8.10 20.32 -3.87
CA ASN A 350 -7.55 19.26 -3.02
C ASN A 350 -8.44 18.01 -2.93
N MET A 351 -9.76 18.15 -2.92
CA MET A 351 -10.68 17.00 -2.86
C MET A 351 -10.48 16.04 -4.05
N PHE A 352 -10.23 16.57 -5.26
CA PHE A 352 -10.00 15.75 -6.43
C PHE A 352 -8.57 15.21 -6.47
N GLU A 353 -7.58 16.00 -6.05
CA GLU A 353 -6.20 15.50 -5.90
C GLU A 353 -6.12 14.30 -4.97
N GLN A 354 -6.71 14.41 -3.78
CA GLN A 354 -6.77 13.33 -2.80
C GLN A 354 -7.50 12.10 -3.34
N ARG A 355 -8.58 12.31 -4.09
CA ARG A 355 -9.34 11.23 -4.72
C ARG A 355 -8.52 10.48 -5.76
N PHE A 356 -7.84 11.19 -6.66
CA PHE A 356 -7.00 10.58 -7.70
C PHE A 356 -5.82 9.84 -7.07
N ASN A 357 -5.15 10.45 -6.09
CA ASN A 357 -4.04 9.83 -5.37
C ASN A 357 -4.48 8.54 -4.68
N VAL A 358 -5.60 8.59 -3.95
CA VAL A 358 -6.14 7.39 -3.30
C VAL A 358 -6.46 6.35 -4.36
N ALA A 359 -7.26 6.66 -5.38
CA ALA A 359 -7.69 5.71 -6.40
C ALA A 359 -6.52 5.01 -7.12
N ALA A 360 -5.51 5.78 -7.57
CA ALA A 360 -4.36 5.26 -8.30
C ALA A 360 -3.34 4.50 -7.43
N SER A 361 -3.49 4.52 -6.09
CA SER A 361 -2.59 3.83 -5.14
C SER A 361 -3.21 2.60 -4.47
N ARG A 362 -4.39 2.14 -4.92
CA ARG A 362 -5.09 0.95 -4.34
C ARG A 362 -4.84 -0.35 -5.07
N ALA A 363 -4.38 -0.28 -6.32
CA ALA A 363 -4.08 -1.46 -7.12
C ALA A 363 -2.73 -2.04 -6.70
N ARG A 364 -2.71 -3.31 -6.32
CA ARG A 364 -1.47 -4.03 -6.04
C ARG A 364 -0.79 -4.45 -7.33
N ASP A 365 -1.52 -5.13 -8.22
CA ASP A 365 -0.95 -5.85 -9.36
C ASP A 365 -1.43 -5.33 -10.72
N ARG A 366 -2.70 -4.93 -10.85
CA ARG A 366 -3.25 -4.37 -12.09
C ARG A 366 -4.19 -3.20 -11.87
N MET A 367 -4.02 -2.14 -12.67
CA MET A 367 -4.87 -0.96 -12.70
C MET A 367 -5.49 -0.78 -14.09
N TYR A 368 -6.82 -0.83 -14.16
CA TYR A 368 -7.61 -0.50 -15.34
C TYR A 368 -8.02 0.97 -15.30
N LEU A 369 -7.83 1.70 -16.40
CA LEU A 369 -8.45 2.98 -16.64
C LEU A 369 -9.53 2.82 -17.70
N VAL A 370 -10.78 3.09 -17.33
CA VAL A 370 -11.92 3.06 -18.25
C VAL A 370 -12.38 4.49 -18.48
N ARG A 371 -12.34 4.92 -19.74
CA ARG A 371 -12.53 6.32 -20.14
C ARG A 371 -13.31 6.44 -21.44
N SER A 372 -14.07 7.52 -21.58
CA SER A 372 -14.80 7.86 -22.80
C SER A 372 -14.26 9.08 -23.55
N VAL A 373 -13.10 9.59 -23.11
CA VAL A 373 -12.42 10.77 -23.67
C VAL A 373 -10.97 10.45 -24.04
N GLN A 374 -10.44 11.23 -24.97
CA GLN A 374 -9.03 11.27 -25.32
C GLN A 374 -8.35 12.50 -24.73
N LEU A 375 -7.01 12.54 -24.79
CA LEU A 375 -6.24 13.68 -24.28
C LEU A 375 -6.61 15.01 -24.97
N ALA A 376 -7.03 14.96 -26.23
CA ALA A 376 -7.46 16.13 -27.00
C ALA A 376 -8.82 16.69 -26.53
N ASP A 377 -9.67 15.86 -25.92
CA ASP A 377 -10.99 16.26 -25.43
C ASP A 377 -10.94 16.98 -24.07
N LEU A 378 -9.78 16.92 -23.40
CA LEU A 378 -9.59 17.50 -22.07
C LEU A 378 -8.94 18.89 -22.15
N SER A 379 -9.60 19.87 -21.54
CA SER A 379 -9.03 21.21 -21.35
C SER A 379 -7.68 21.15 -20.63
N PRO A 380 -6.69 21.99 -21.00
CA PRO A 380 -5.42 22.11 -20.29
C PRO A 380 -5.56 22.37 -18.77
N ALA A 381 -6.67 22.98 -18.35
CA ALA A 381 -6.97 23.22 -16.93
C ALA A 381 -7.29 21.93 -16.15
N ASP A 382 -7.62 20.83 -16.82
CA ASP A 382 -7.89 19.52 -16.20
C ASP A 382 -6.59 18.71 -16.01
N SER A 383 -5.70 19.23 -15.18
CA SER A 383 -4.36 18.65 -14.96
C SER A 383 -4.42 17.21 -14.43
N LEU A 384 -5.42 16.87 -13.61
CA LEU A 384 -5.55 15.54 -13.01
C LEU A 384 -5.89 14.46 -14.03
N ARG A 385 -6.96 14.64 -14.83
CA ARG A 385 -7.29 13.65 -15.86
C ARG A 385 -6.21 13.57 -16.93
N ARG A 386 -5.63 14.71 -17.34
CA ARG A 386 -4.54 14.76 -18.33
C ARG A 386 -3.29 14.04 -17.85
N SER A 387 -2.87 14.26 -16.60
CA SER A 387 -1.70 13.57 -16.02
C SER A 387 -1.92 12.06 -15.93
N LEU A 388 -3.13 11.62 -15.54
CA LEU A 388 -3.46 10.20 -15.47
C LEU A 388 -3.45 9.55 -16.85
N LEU A 389 -4.08 10.18 -17.86
CA LEU A 389 -4.01 9.71 -19.25
C LEU A 389 -2.57 9.66 -19.76
N GLY A 390 -1.79 10.71 -19.49
CA GLY A 390 -0.38 10.77 -19.87
C GLY A 390 0.43 9.61 -19.29
N HIS A 391 0.15 9.20 -18.04
CA HIS A 391 0.79 8.03 -17.43
C HIS A 391 0.39 6.71 -18.09
N PHE A 392 -0.87 6.53 -18.50
CA PHE A 392 -1.26 5.33 -19.26
C PHE A 392 -0.72 5.35 -20.70
N SER A 393 -0.54 6.50 -21.33
CA SER A 393 0.11 6.60 -22.65
C SER A 393 1.62 6.36 -22.59
N LYS A 394 2.29 6.85 -21.55
CA LYS A 394 3.74 6.79 -21.38
C LYS A 394 4.07 6.64 -19.88
N PRO A 395 4.05 5.40 -19.35
CA PRO A 395 4.24 5.17 -17.92
C PRO A 395 5.62 5.57 -17.46
N VAL A 396 5.69 6.30 -16.36
CA VAL A 396 6.95 6.61 -15.69
C VAL A 396 7.58 5.30 -15.19
N GLY A 397 8.79 5.01 -15.64
CA GLY A 397 9.50 3.76 -15.29
C GLY A 397 9.12 2.55 -16.14
N GLY A 398 8.18 2.69 -17.08
CA GLY A 398 8.08 1.76 -18.20
C GLY A 398 9.25 2.02 -19.14
N GLN A 399 9.93 0.96 -19.59
CA GLN A 399 10.92 1.15 -20.63
C GLN A 399 10.18 1.55 -21.92
N ASP A 400 10.32 2.82 -22.28
CA ASP A 400 10.05 3.30 -23.63
C ASP A 400 11.16 2.79 -24.53
N ASP A 401 11.06 1.56 -25.01
CA ASP A 401 11.51 1.22 -26.35
C ASP A 401 11.07 -0.19 -26.74
N GLU A 402 10.49 -0.27 -27.93
CA GLU A 402 10.29 -1.51 -28.64
C GLU A 402 11.65 -2.22 -28.82
N ARG A 403 11.79 -3.43 -28.27
CA ARG A 403 12.81 -4.43 -28.66
C ARG A 403 14.26 -4.23 -28.16
N GLN A 404 14.50 -3.70 -26.97
CA GLN A 404 15.82 -3.91 -26.35
C GLN A 404 15.95 -5.38 -25.91
N SER A 405 17.03 -6.04 -26.31
CA SER A 405 17.34 -7.39 -25.81
C SER A 405 17.73 -7.25 -24.34
N LEU A 406 17.25 -8.14 -23.46
CA LEU A 406 17.55 -8.06 -22.02
C LEU A 406 19.08 -8.05 -21.76
N ILE A 407 19.87 -8.71 -22.60
CA ILE A 407 21.34 -8.70 -22.49
C ILE A 407 21.96 -7.30 -22.65
N ASP A 408 21.33 -6.41 -23.42
CA ASP A 408 21.82 -5.06 -23.67
C ASP A 408 21.65 -4.15 -22.45
N GLU A 409 20.85 -4.55 -21.46
CA GLU A 409 20.73 -3.83 -20.20
C GLU A 409 21.92 -4.09 -19.26
N CYS A 410 22.69 -5.17 -19.45
CA CYS A 410 23.84 -5.47 -18.59
C CYS A 410 24.91 -4.35 -18.70
N GLU A 411 25.37 -3.82 -17.56
CA GLU A 411 26.26 -2.65 -17.52
C GLU A 411 27.74 -3.02 -17.68
N SER A 412 28.09 -4.31 -17.54
CA SER A 412 29.46 -4.81 -17.65
C SER A 412 29.57 -6.10 -18.46
N GLU A 413 30.74 -6.35 -19.05
CA GLU A 413 31.03 -7.63 -19.72
C GLU A 413 31.00 -8.81 -18.75
N PHE A 414 31.29 -8.57 -17.47
CA PHE A 414 31.14 -9.58 -16.41
C PHE A 414 29.67 -9.97 -16.23
N GLU A 415 28.76 -9.00 -16.07
CA GLU A 415 27.32 -9.26 -15.99
C GLU A 415 26.80 -10.01 -17.21
N LYS A 416 27.23 -9.61 -18.42
CA LYS A 416 26.83 -10.29 -19.66
C LYS A 416 27.24 -11.75 -19.68
N GLN A 417 28.45 -12.08 -19.20
CA GLN A 417 28.91 -13.47 -19.12
C GLN A 417 28.04 -14.29 -18.15
N VAL A 418 27.75 -13.76 -16.96
CA VAL A 418 26.89 -14.44 -15.98
C VAL A 418 25.48 -14.61 -16.53
N TYR A 419 24.92 -13.56 -17.15
CA TYR A 419 23.62 -13.59 -17.81
C TYR A 419 23.56 -14.69 -18.89
N LEU A 420 24.55 -14.75 -19.78
CA LEU A 420 24.61 -15.75 -20.86
C LEU A 420 24.70 -17.18 -20.32
N GLU A 421 25.48 -17.43 -19.27
CA GLU A 421 25.58 -18.77 -18.66
C GLU A 421 24.23 -19.26 -18.12
N LEU A 422 23.49 -18.36 -17.47
CA LEU A 422 22.16 -18.67 -16.94
C LEU A 422 21.10 -18.77 -18.05
N PHE A 423 21.12 -17.84 -19.00
CA PHE A 423 20.22 -17.81 -20.15
C PHE A 423 20.34 -19.08 -21.00
N ASN A 424 21.57 -19.48 -21.34
CA ASN A 424 21.84 -20.69 -22.13
C ASN A 424 21.44 -21.98 -21.40
N ARG A 425 21.35 -21.95 -20.06
CA ARG A 425 20.84 -23.05 -19.22
C ARG A 425 19.32 -22.99 -19.03
N GLY A 426 18.62 -22.04 -19.65
CA GLY A 426 17.17 -21.92 -19.62
C GLY A 426 16.61 -21.24 -18.37
N TYR A 427 17.44 -20.55 -17.59
CA TYR A 427 16.96 -19.75 -16.46
C TYR A 427 16.28 -18.47 -16.94
N ARG A 428 15.24 -18.06 -16.20
CA ARG A 428 14.56 -16.80 -16.42
C ARG A 428 15.30 -15.68 -15.66
N VAL A 429 16.17 -14.99 -16.38
CA VAL A 429 17.02 -13.93 -15.82
C VAL A 429 16.56 -12.56 -16.30
N VAL A 430 16.45 -11.62 -15.38
CA VAL A 430 16.17 -10.21 -15.69
C VAL A 430 17.31 -9.36 -15.14
N PRO A 431 18.10 -8.69 -15.98
CA PRO A 431 19.14 -7.77 -15.54
C PRO A 431 18.57 -6.43 -15.03
N GLN A 432 19.39 -5.68 -14.30
CA GLN A 432 19.18 -4.29 -13.93
C GLN A 432 17.82 -3.98 -13.26
N VAL A 433 17.37 -4.88 -12.39
CA VAL A 433 16.05 -4.82 -11.75
C VAL A 433 16.01 -3.70 -10.71
N LYS A 434 15.17 -2.68 -10.96
CA LYS A 434 14.96 -1.55 -10.05
C LYS A 434 14.09 -1.97 -8.85
N ALA A 435 14.64 -1.80 -7.64
CA ALA A 435 13.97 -2.03 -6.36
C ALA A 435 14.12 -0.78 -5.48
N GLY A 436 13.12 0.09 -5.50
CA GLY A 436 13.13 1.38 -4.79
C GLY A 436 14.18 2.33 -5.36
N ALA A 437 15.05 2.84 -4.48
CA ALA A 437 16.21 3.65 -4.90
C ALA A 437 17.42 2.81 -5.34
N PHE A 438 17.32 1.49 -5.28
CA PHE A 438 18.42 0.57 -5.58
C PHE A 438 18.16 -0.18 -6.88
N ARG A 439 19.22 -0.75 -7.44
CA ARG A 439 19.15 -1.54 -8.66
C ARG A 439 19.98 -2.80 -8.51
N ILE A 440 19.32 -3.94 -8.61
CA ILE A 440 19.93 -5.27 -8.51
C ILE A 440 20.49 -5.64 -9.88
N ASP A 441 21.73 -6.08 -9.96
CA ASP A 441 22.41 -6.32 -11.24
C ASP A 441 21.69 -7.38 -12.08
N MET A 442 21.24 -8.47 -11.47
CA MET A 442 20.32 -9.41 -12.11
C MET A 442 19.48 -10.20 -11.10
N VAL A 443 18.29 -10.62 -11.53
CA VAL A 443 17.38 -11.47 -10.75
C VAL A 443 17.05 -12.72 -11.54
N VAL A 444 17.20 -13.87 -10.90
CA VAL A 444 16.76 -15.17 -11.43
C VAL A 444 15.43 -15.53 -10.80
N GLU A 445 14.41 -15.76 -11.62
CA GLU A 445 13.09 -16.19 -11.17
C GLU A 445 12.97 -17.71 -11.28
N GLY A 446 12.48 -18.35 -10.21
CA GLY A 446 12.17 -19.78 -10.16
C GLY A 446 10.67 -20.05 -10.00
N ALA A 447 10.32 -21.34 -10.07
CA ALA A 447 8.97 -21.79 -9.80
C ALA A 447 8.56 -21.46 -8.34
N ASN A 448 7.26 -21.40 -8.07
CA ASN A 448 6.71 -21.23 -6.71
C ASN A 448 7.20 -19.96 -5.98
N ASP A 449 7.32 -18.84 -6.70
CA ASP A 449 7.68 -17.53 -6.13
C ASP A 449 9.08 -17.42 -5.51
N THR A 450 9.98 -18.33 -5.88
CA THR A 450 11.38 -18.26 -5.50
C THR A 450 12.12 -17.33 -6.45
N ARG A 451 13.05 -16.54 -5.90
CA ARG A 451 13.90 -15.67 -6.70
C ARG A 451 15.23 -15.43 -6.00
N LEU A 452 16.29 -15.29 -6.79
CA LEU A 452 17.61 -14.96 -6.31
C LEU A 452 18.04 -13.62 -6.92
N ALA A 453 18.44 -12.68 -6.07
CA ALA A 453 19.16 -11.48 -6.51
C ALA A 453 20.65 -11.82 -6.62
N ILE A 454 21.26 -11.47 -7.74
CA ILE A 454 22.69 -11.65 -8.00
C ILE A 454 23.29 -10.26 -8.13
N GLU A 455 24.36 -10.01 -7.37
CA GLU A 455 25.19 -8.82 -7.54
C GLU A 455 26.57 -9.23 -8.07
N CYS A 456 26.97 -8.56 -9.14
CA CYS A 456 28.21 -8.72 -9.88
C CYS A 456 29.14 -7.57 -9.48
N ASP A 457 29.81 -7.72 -8.34
CA ASP A 457 30.64 -6.68 -7.74
C ASP A 457 31.92 -6.45 -8.58
N GLY A 458 32.02 -5.27 -9.21
CA GLY A 458 33.18 -4.86 -10.00
C GLY A 458 34.36 -4.42 -9.12
N ASP A 459 35.57 -4.93 -9.41
CA ASP A 459 36.77 -4.73 -8.57
C ASP A 459 37.16 -3.25 -8.34
N ALA A 460 36.68 -2.31 -9.16
CA ALA A 460 37.00 -0.88 -9.08
C ALA A 460 36.12 -0.07 -8.10
N PHE A 461 35.02 -0.63 -7.56
CA PHE A 461 33.96 0.17 -6.93
C PHE A 461 33.82 0.05 -5.40
N HIS A 462 34.61 -0.79 -4.70
CA HIS A 462 34.43 -1.07 -3.28
C HIS A 462 35.57 -0.54 -2.38
N GLY A 463 35.58 0.77 -2.14
CA GLY A 463 36.37 1.36 -1.04
C GLY A 463 35.68 1.19 0.33
N PRO A 464 36.41 1.29 1.46
CA PRO A 464 35.87 1.13 2.82
C PRO A 464 34.66 2.03 3.14
N ASP A 465 34.61 3.22 2.53
CA ASP A 465 33.55 4.21 2.73
C ASP A 465 32.21 3.83 2.05
N ARG A 466 32.24 2.98 1.03
CA ARG A 466 31.04 2.51 0.32
C ARG A 466 30.43 1.26 0.94
N LEU A 467 31.22 0.48 1.68
CA LEU A 467 30.81 -0.75 2.33
C LEU A 467 29.62 -0.56 3.29
N ALA A 468 29.61 0.56 4.04
CA ALA A 468 28.51 0.89 4.95
C ALA A 468 27.20 1.20 4.22
N GLY A 469 27.30 1.82 3.03
CA GLY A 469 26.18 2.08 2.13
C GLY A 469 25.64 0.77 1.53
N ASP A 470 26.52 -0.09 1.02
CA ASP A 470 26.17 -1.39 0.43
C ASP A 470 25.51 -2.32 1.45
N MET A 471 26.03 -2.37 2.69
CA MET A 471 25.42 -3.13 3.78
C MET A 471 24.05 -2.57 4.19
N SER A 472 23.87 -1.25 4.14
CA SER A 472 22.58 -0.62 4.44
C SER A 472 21.54 -0.91 3.35
N ARG A 473 21.96 -0.83 2.09
CA ARG A 473 21.18 -1.21 0.90
C ARG A 473 20.73 -2.66 0.98
N GLN A 474 21.67 -3.59 1.22
CA GLN A 474 21.37 -5.01 1.33
C GLN A 474 20.36 -5.27 2.46
N ARG A 475 20.55 -4.67 3.63
CA ARG A 475 19.59 -4.79 4.74
C ARG A 475 18.19 -4.27 4.37
N VAL A 476 18.07 -3.25 3.53
CA VAL A 476 16.74 -2.75 3.08
C VAL A 476 16.08 -3.79 2.18
N LEU A 477 16.82 -4.33 1.22
CA LEU A 477 16.30 -5.31 0.27
C LEU A 477 16.02 -6.67 0.94
N GLU A 478 16.87 -7.13 1.86
CA GLU A 478 16.62 -8.34 2.66
C GLU A 478 15.37 -8.19 3.55
N ARG A 479 15.14 -7.01 4.16
CA ARG A 479 13.87 -6.71 4.85
C ARG A 479 12.66 -6.76 3.91
N ALA A 480 12.85 -6.42 2.64
CA ALA A 480 11.85 -6.58 1.60
C ALA A 480 11.73 -8.03 1.06
N GLY A 481 12.50 -8.97 1.64
CA GLY A 481 12.43 -10.40 1.32
C GLY A 481 13.35 -10.86 0.20
N TRP A 482 14.38 -10.07 -0.15
CA TRP A 482 15.41 -10.48 -1.12
C TRP A 482 16.44 -11.41 -0.49
N ILE A 483 16.86 -12.41 -1.25
CA ILE A 483 17.99 -13.28 -0.95
C ILE A 483 19.06 -12.97 -2.00
N PHE A 484 20.29 -12.75 -1.55
CA PHE A 484 21.40 -12.33 -2.39
C PHE A 484 22.44 -13.44 -2.55
N TRP A 485 22.94 -13.58 -3.77
CA TRP A 485 24.21 -14.22 -4.07
C TRP A 485 25.13 -13.15 -4.67
N ARG A 486 26.40 -13.14 -4.27
CA ARG A 486 27.37 -12.12 -4.71
C ARG A 486 28.61 -12.78 -5.27
N CYS A 487 29.18 -12.16 -6.29
CA CYS A 487 30.48 -12.55 -6.82
C CYS A 487 31.29 -11.33 -7.26
N PHE A 488 32.58 -11.33 -6.92
CA PHE A 488 33.54 -10.35 -7.42
C PHE A 488 34.03 -10.72 -8.82
N ALA A 489 34.21 -9.70 -9.67
CA ALA A 489 34.72 -9.88 -11.03
C ALA A 489 36.07 -10.64 -11.05
N SER A 490 36.97 -10.35 -10.09
CA SER A 490 38.25 -11.05 -9.95
C SER A 490 38.10 -12.55 -9.68
N ASP A 491 37.15 -12.94 -8.84
CA ASP A 491 36.84 -14.35 -8.55
C ASP A 491 36.26 -15.05 -9.77
N TRP A 492 35.36 -14.38 -10.51
CA TRP A 492 34.80 -14.92 -11.75
C TRP A 492 35.88 -15.17 -12.81
N VAL A 493 36.84 -14.24 -12.96
CA VAL A 493 37.93 -14.39 -13.94
C VAL A 493 38.90 -15.51 -13.55
N MET A 494 39.26 -15.61 -12.26
CA MET A 494 40.24 -16.60 -11.80
C MET A 494 39.66 -18.01 -11.63
N ARG A 495 38.41 -18.13 -11.19
CA ARG A 495 37.78 -19.38 -10.75
C ARG A 495 36.35 -19.53 -11.29
N ARG A 496 36.18 -19.23 -12.58
CA ARG A 496 34.88 -19.21 -13.26
C ARG A 496 34.01 -20.43 -12.96
N ASP A 497 34.55 -21.63 -13.16
CA ASP A 497 33.76 -22.87 -13.02
C ASP A 497 33.32 -23.11 -11.56
N GLU A 498 34.17 -22.83 -10.58
CA GLU A 498 33.84 -22.98 -9.15
C GLU A 498 32.75 -21.99 -8.73
N VAL A 499 32.87 -20.73 -9.17
CA VAL A 499 31.93 -19.66 -8.87
C VAL A 499 30.57 -19.94 -9.53
N LEU A 500 30.57 -20.33 -10.81
CA LEU A 500 29.35 -20.70 -11.51
C LEU A 500 28.69 -21.91 -10.84
N GLN A 501 29.45 -22.93 -10.44
CA GLN A 501 28.90 -24.06 -9.70
C GLN A 501 28.29 -23.62 -8.37
N SER A 502 28.94 -22.72 -7.62
CA SER A 502 28.37 -22.17 -6.39
C SER A 502 27.06 -21.43 -6.61
N LEU A 503 26.93 -20.68 -7.70
CA LEU A 503 25.67 -20.03 -8.09
C LEU A 503 24.57 -21.06 -8.38
N LEU A 504 24.89 -22.08 -9.17
CA LEU A 504 23.95 -23.15 -9.53
C LEU A 504 23.52 -23.96 -8.30
N ASP A 505 24.43 -24.28 -7.39
CA ASP A 505 24.13 -24.97 -6.14
C ASP A 505 23.19 -24.12 -5.27
N HIS A 506 23.37 -22.79 -5.26
CA HIS A 506 22.50 -21.87 -4.54
C HIS A 506 21.10 -21.81 -5.15
N LEU A 507 21.00 -21.72 -6.48
CA LEU A 507 19.73 -21.79 -7.20
C LEU A 507 19.00 -23.11 -6.91
N ALA A 508 19.71 -24.24 -6.97
CA ALA A 508 19.17 -25.57 -6.67
C ALA A 508 18.71 -25.70 -5.20
N ALA A 509 19.49 -25.19 -4.24
CA ALA A 509 19.12 -25.18 -2.82
C ALA A 509 17.84 -24.35 -2.55
N MET A 510 17.59 -23.33 -3.38
CA MET A 510 16.38 -22.53 -3.35
C MET A 510 15.21 -23.14 -4.15
N GLY A 511 15.44 -24.24 -4.88
CA GLY A 511 14.46 -24.85 -5.76
C GLY A 511 14.16 -24.03 -7.02
N ILE A 512 15.10 -23.18 -7.44
CA ILE A 512 15.01 -22.41 -8.68
C ILE A 512 15.53 -23.29 -9.82
N GLU A 513 14.61 -23.80 -10.62
CA GLU A 513 14.88 -24.63 -11.81
C GLU A 513 14.73 -23.80 -13.10
N PRO A 514 15.34 -24.23 -14.22
CA PRO A 514 15.13 -23.61 -15.54
C PRO A 514 13.64 -23.57 -15.95
N LEU A 515 13.14 -22.38 -16.29
CA LEU A 515 11.73 -22.14 -16.65
C LEU A 515 11.52 -21.79 -18.14
N GLY A 516 12.61 -21.70 -18.92
CA GLY A 516 12.61 -21.10 -20.24
C GLY A 516 13.04 -19.64 -20.16
N ALA A 517 13.98 -19.26 -21.04
CA ALA A 517 14.57 -17.94 -21.01
C ALA A 517 13.62 -16.87 -21.59
N LEU A 518 13.62 -15.67 -21.00
CA LEU A 518 12.93 -14.52 -21.57
C LEU A 518 13.85 -13.85 -22.59
N GLU A 519 13.41 -13.75 -23.85
CA GLU A 519 14.17 -13.00 -24.87
C GLU A 519 13.83 -11.50 -24.86
N ARG A 520 12.68 -11.11 -24.30
CA ARG A 520 12.14 -9.73 -24.34
C ARG A 520 11.46 -9.34 -23.04
N ALA A 521 11.49 -8.05 -22.73
CA ALA A 521 10.75 -7.48 -21.62
C ALA A 521 9.22 -7.56 -21.87
N PRO A 522 8.40 -7.82 -20.82
CA PRO A 522 6.95 -7.86 -20.95
C PRO A 522 6.37 -6.48 -21.22
N THR A 523 5.29 -6.43 -22.01
CA THR A 523 4.54 -5.19 -22.28
C THR A 523 4.01 -4.59 -20.96
N VAL A 524 4.16 -3.27 -20.79
CA VAL A 524 3.81 -2.56 -19.54
C VAL A 524 2.40 -1.94 -19.55
N VAL A 525 1.85 -1.64 -20.74
CA VAL A 525 0.48 -1.15 -20.92
C VAL A 525 -0.22 -1.88 -22.05
N GLU A 526 -1.47 -2.27 -21.82
CA GLU A 526 -2.37 -2.70 -22.87
C GLU A 526 -3.40 -1.61 -23.18
N HIS A 527 -3.54 -1.24 -24.46
CA HIS A 527 -4.57 -0.31 -24.93
C HIS A 527 -5.66 -1.07 -25.68
N ARG A 528 -6.92 -0.85 -25.27
CA ARG A 528 -8.11 -1.41 -25.92
C ARG A 528 -9.09 -0.30 -26.28
N THR A 529 -9.79 -0.48 -27.40
CA THR A 529 -10.95 0.34 -27.75
C THR A 529 -12.20 -0.55 -27.77
N ARG A 530 -13.27 -0.10 -27.11
CA ARG A 530 -14.58 -0.76 -27.08
C ARG A 530 -15.61 0.17 -27.68
N ASP A 531 -16.40 -0.34 -28.62
CA ASP A 531 -17.54 0.40 -29.17
C ASP A 531 -18.75 0.26 -28.24
N SER A 532 -19.55 1.33 -28.10
CA SER A 532 -20.74 1.36 -27.25
C SER A 532 -21.90 0.47 -27.74
N THR A 533 -21.78 -0.15 -28.90
CA THR A 533 -22.82 -0.99 -29.52
C THR A 533 -22.51 -2.48 -29.42
N GLY A 534 -22.94 -3.13 -28.34
CA GLY A 534 -23.29 -4.56 -28.32
C GLY A 534 -22.14 -5.57 -28.14
N GLY A 535 -22.36 -6.52 -27.23
CA GLY A 535 -21.40 -7.54 -26.82
C GLY A 535 -20.73 -8.30 -27.96
N ASN A 536 -19.40 -8.24 -27.98
CA ASN A 536 -18.59 -9.33 -28.50
C ASN A 536 -17.46 -9.56 -27.50
N ALA A 537 -17.42 -10.79 -26.97
CA ALA A 537 -16.35 -11.28 -26.14
C ALA A 537 -15.00 -11.11 -26.88
N PRO A 538 -13.89 -10.83 -26.17
CA PRO A 538 -12.60 -10.75 -26.82
C PRO A 538 -12.25 -12.10 -27.45
N ARG A 539 -11.89 -12.11 -28.74
CA ARG A 539 -11.16 -13.23 -29.33
C ARG A 539 -9.76 -13.20 -28.73
N TYR A 540 -9.47 -14.17 -27.87
CA TYR A 540 -8.12 -14.48 -27.44
C TYR A 540 -7.32 -14.88 -28.70
N VAL A 541 -6.38 -14.04 -29.13
CA VAL A 541 -5.39 -14.45 -30.14
C VAL A 541 -4.33 -15.22 -29.36
N GLY A 542 -4.44 -16.55 -29.40
CA GLY A 542 -3.43 -17.45 -28.88
C GLY A 542 -2.11 -17.24 -29.62
N ASP A 543 -1.03 -17.31 -28.86
CA ASP A 543 0.34 -17.18 -29.33
C ASP A 543 0.67 -18.19 -30.44
N GLY A 544 1.57 -17.79 -31.34
CA GLY A 544 1.75 -18.38 -32.66
C GLY A 544 2.01 -19.89 -32.70
N GLY A 545 1.29 -20.56 -33.61
CA GLY A 545 1.64 -21.85 -34.16
C GLY A 545 1.60 -21.77 -35.69
N ASN A 546 2.76 -21.92 -36.33
CA ASN A 546 2.84 -22.25 -37.75
C ASN A 546 2.02 -23.52 -38.02
N VAL A 547 1.35 -23.59 -39.17
CA VAL A 547 1.32 -24.74 -40.12
C VAL A 547 0.31 -24.48 -41.25
N GLU A 548 0.90 -24.42 -42.46
CA GLU A 548 0.46 -24.91 -43.78
C GLU A 548 -0.90 -24.51 -44.38
N GLU A 549 -0.80 -23.73 -45.46
CA GLU A 549 -1.81 -23.65 -46.52
C GLU A 549 -2.08 -25.04 -47.12
N THR A 550 -3.31 -25.53 -46.97
CA THR A 550 -3.85 -26.58 -47.84
C THR A 550 -5.01 -26.01 -48.64
N THR A 551 -4.77 -25.85 -49.94
CA THR A 551 -5.77 -25.61 -50.96
C THR A 551 -6.69 -26.83 -51.08
N GLY A 552 -7.99 -26.62 -50.88
CA GLY A 552 -9.01 -27.67 -51.01
C GLY A 552 -10.29 -27.10 -51.61
N SER A 553 -10.47 -27.31 -52.91
CA SER A 553 -11.68 -27.14 -53.69
C SER A 553 -12.83 -28.04 -53.20
N LEU A 554 -14.08 -27.60 -53.40
CA LEU A 554 -15.30 -28.38 -53.77
C LEU A 554 -16.54 -27.49 -53.47
N GLN A 555 -17.18 -26.89 -54.47
CA GLN A 555 -18.34 -27.45 -55.20
C GLN A 555 -19.37 -28.18 -54.33
N LYS A 556 -20.43 -27.47 -53.93
CA LYS A 556 -21.81 -27.69 -54.41
C LYS A 556 -22.70 -26.49 -54.07
#